data_AF-A0AAJ2KW25-F1
#
_entry.id   AF-A0AAJ2KW25-F1
#
_cell.length_a   1.000
_cell.length_b   1.000
_cell.length_c   1.000
_cell.angle_alpha   90.00
_cell.angle_beta   90.00
_cell.angle_gamma   90.00
#
_symmetry.space_group_name_H-M   'P 1'
#
loop_
_entity.id
_entity.type
_entity.pdbx_description
1 polymer ?
#
loop_
_entity_poly.entity_id
_entity_poly.type
_entity_poly.pdbx_seq_one_letter_code
_entity_poly.pdbx_strand_id
1 'polypeptide(L)'
;MKLPACWNCKKQFSYGKLLLLWGGSTVCPRCGETNYLTAESRKKGAWYTPILIILMVIGLNMFDIGFPGIILYGLIFFLIGLSLSPFTFHFTDEQEPLF
;
A
#
# COMPACT_ATOMS: atom_id res chain seq x y z
N MET A 1 9.51 -2.81 -11.02
CA MET A 1 9.06 -2.40 -9.67
C MET A 1 9.96 -3.08 -8.65
N LYS A 2 10.52 -2.36 -7.66
CA LYS A 2 11.41 -2.96 -6.66
C LYS A 2 10.59 -3.31 -5.41
N LEU A 3 10.62 -4.56 -4.99
CA LEU A 3 10.01 -5.00 -3.74
C LEU A 3 10.83 -4.48 -2.56
N PRO A 4 10.19 -4.12 -1.44
CA PRO A 4 10.89 -3.74 -0.23
C PRO A 4 11.72 -4.91 0.30
N ALA A 5 12.92 -4.57 0.76
CA ALA A 5 13.83 -5.50 1.38
C ALA A 5 13.84 -5.30 2.90
N CYS A 6 14.14 -6.36 3.63
CA CYS A 6 14.37 -6.31 5.06
C CYS A 6 15.49 -5.30 5.41
N TRP A 7 15.31 -4.52 6.48
CA TRP A 7 16.27 -3.51 6.91
C TRP A 7 17.63 -4.15 7.25
N ASN A 8 17.61 -5.28 7.98
CA ASN A 8 18.80 -6.01 8.45
C ASN A 8 19.39 -6.92 7.35
N CYS A 9 18.69 -7.99 6.97
CA CYS A 9 19.27 -9.02 6.09
C CYS A 9 19.15 -8.76 4.58
N LYS A 10 18.60 -7.60 4.17
CA LYS A 10 18.36 -7.20 2.77
C LYS A 10 17.59 -8.22 1.91
N LYS A 11 16.94 -9.21 2.52
CA LYS A 11 16.07 -10.15 1.81
C LYS A 11 14.82 -9.44 1.33
N GLN A 12 14.51 -9.59 0.05
CA GLN A 12 13.27 -9.09 -0.53
C GLN A 12 12.07 -9.87 0.01
N PHE A 13 11.00 -9.15 0.33
CA PHE A 13 9.74 -9.77 0.74
C PHE A 13 8.94 -10.23 -0.48
N SER A 14 8.17 -11.30 -0.30
CA SER A 14 7.20 -11.73 -1.31
C SER A 14 6.06 -10.74 -1.39
N TYR A 15 5.63 -10.42 -2.61
CA TYR A 15 4.52 -9.52 -2.89
C TYR A 15 3.24 -9.88 -2.11
N GLY A 16 2.87 -11.16 -2.06
CA GLY A 16 1.69 -11.62 -1.31
C GLY A 16 1.79 -11.36 0.19
N LYS A 17 3.00 -11.45 0.77
CA LYS A 17 3.23 -11.15 2.19
C LYS A 17 3.10 -9.65 2.48
N LEU A 18 3.45 -8.81 1.52
CA LEU A 18 3.29 -7.35 1.61
C LEU A 18 1.84 -6.92 1.40
N LEU A 19 1.09 -7.59 0.53
CA LEU A 19 -0.35 -7.34 0.33
C LEU A 19 -1.16 -7.60 1.59
N LEU A 20 -0.78 -8.63 2.36
CA LEU A 20 -1.41 -8.99 3.63
C LEU A 20 -0.89 -8.16 4.82
N LEU A 21 -0.02 -7.17 4.57
CA LEU A 21 0.61 -6.37 5.61
C LEU A 21 -0.31 -5.20 6.03
N TRP A 22 -1.25 -5.47 6.93
CA TRP A 22 -2.14 -4.44 7.47
C TRP A 22 -1.68 -3.84 8.80
N GLY A 23 -0.78 -4.50 9.55
CA GLY A 23 -0.36 -4.08 10.88
C GLY A 23 0.78 -3.06 10.95
N GLY A 24 1.33 -2.63 9.80
CA GLY A 24 2.47 -1.71 9.78
C GLY A 24 3.80 -2.33 10.25
N SER A 25 3.83 -3.62 10.60
CA SER A 25 5.04 -4.35 10.96
C SER A 25 4.99 -5.80 10.47
N THR A 26 6.14 -6.37 10.14
CA THR A 26 6.27 -7.77 9.75
C THR A 26 7.57 -8.38 10.22
N VAL A 27 7.53 -9.66 10.60
CA VAL A 27 8.73 -10.42 10.96
C VAL A 27 9.38 -11.01 9.71
N CYS A 28 10.69 -10.80 9.56
CA CYS A 28 11.45 -11.37 8.47
C CYS A 28 11.61 -12.89 8.67
N PRO A 29 11.22 -13.72 7.68
CA PRO A 29 11.31 -15.18 7.81
C PRO A 29 12.76 -15.72 7.71
N ARG A 30 13.76 -14.87 7.41
CA ARG A 30 15.17 -15.28 7.30
C ARG A 30 16.00 -14.93 8.53
N CYS A 31 15.88 -13.69 9.02
CA CYS A 31 16.67 -13.22 10.16
C CYS A 31 15.86 -13.11 11.46
N GLY A 32 14.54 -13.30 11.43
CA GLY A 32 13.69 -13.19 12.62
C GLY A 32 13.44 -11.75 13.09
N GLU A 33 14.10 -10.76 12.48
CA GLU A 33 13.93 -9.36 12.87
C GLU A 33 12.56 -8.80 12.51
N THR A 34 12.06 -7.93 13.39
CA THR A 34 10.84 -7.16 13.13
C THR A 34 11.16 -6.00 12.20
N ASN A 35 10.39 -5.85 11.15
CA ASN A 35 10.50 -4.77 10.17
C ASN A 35 9.27 -3.89 10.33
N TYR A 36 9.47 -2.65 10.75
CA TYR A 36 8.41 -1.66 10.86
C TYR A 36 8.33 -0.83 9.59
N LEU A 37 7.12 -0.45 9.18
CA LEU A 37 6.95 0.53 8.11
C LEU A 37 7.39 1.90 8.60
N THR A 38 8.17 2.60 7.78
CA THR A 38 8.53 4.00 8.04
C THR A 38 7.29 4.88 8.13
N ALA A 39 7.38 5.96 8.89
CA ALA A 39 6.36 7.00 8.94
C ALA A 39 6.11 7.59 7.55
N GLU A 40 7.16 7.73 6.72
CA GLU A 40 7.03 8.21 5.35
C GLU A 40 6.17 7.27 4.48
N SER A 41 6.39 5.96 4.53
CA SER A 41 5.58 5.00 3.78
C SER A 41 4.13 4.96 4.25
N ARG A 42 3.88 5.08 5.56
CA ARG A 42 2.53 5.19 6.10
C ARG A 42 1.84 6.49 5.68
N LYS A 43 2.56 7.62 5.70
CA LYS A 43 2.06 8.92 5.21
C LYS A 43 1.78 8.89 3.71
N LYS A 44 2.66 8.29 2.90
CA LYS A 44 2.42 8.08 1.46
C LYS A 44 1.17 7.25 1.23
N GLY A 45 1.03 6.12 1.94
CA GLY A 45 -0.19 5.31 1.92
C GLY A 45 -1.46 6.10 2.24
N ALA A 46 -1.40 6.95 3.27
CA ALA A 46 -2.50 7.84 3.65
C ALA A 46 -2.77 8.97 2.65
N TRP A 47 -1.80 9.36 1.81
CA TRP A 47 -1.97 10.34 0.73
C TRP A 47 -2.51 9.69 -0.55
N TYR A 48 -2.25 8.40 -0.78
CA TYR A 48 -2.80 7.69 -1.93
C TYR A 48 -4.34 7.57 -1.88
N THR A 49 -4.92 7.41 -0.68
CA THR A 49 -6.38 7.33 -0.51
C THR A 49 -7.13 8.58 -1.00
N PRO A 50 -6.82 9.82 -0.58
CA PRO A 50 -7.50 11.01 -1.09
C PRO A 50 -7.25 11.22 -2.59
N ILE A 51 -6.05 10.93 -3.09
CA ILE A 51 -5.74 11.03 -4.54
C ILE A 51 -6.63 10.06 -5.35
N LEU A 52 -6.77 8.81 -4.90
CA LEU A 52 -7.62 7.81 -5.54
C LEU A 52 -9.10 8.22 -5.51
N ILE A 53 -9.57 8.80 -4.40
CA ILE A 53 -10.96 9.30 -4.29
C ILE A 53 -11.19 10.44 -5.29
N ILE A 54 -10.27 11.40 -5.40
CA ILE A 54 -10.39 12.52 -6.34
C ILE A 54 -10.46 12.01 -7.78
N LEU A 55 -9.54 11.10 -8.16
CA LEU A 55 -9.56 10.48 -9.50
C LEU A 55 -10.87 9.74 -9.77
N MET A 56 -11.39 9.05 -8.75
CA MET A 56 -12.66 8.33 -8.87
C MET A 56 -13.83 9.29 -9.11
N VAL A 57 -13.90 10.39 -8.36
CA VAL A 57 -14.96 11.41 -8.51
C VAL A 57 -14.88 12.09 -9.88
N ILE A 58 -13.68 12.41 -10.37
CA ILE A 58 -13.50 13.00 -11.71
C ILE A 58 -14.01 12.02 -12.78
N GLY A 59 -13.62 10.74 -12.71
CA GLY A 59 -14.08 9.71 -13.64
C GLY A 59 -15.60 9.55 -13.65
N LEU A 60 -16.22 9.53 -12.47
CA LEU A 60 -17.67 9.42 -12.34
C LEU A 60 -18.43 10.66 -12.88
N ASN A 61 -17.81 11.85 -12.87
CA ASN A 61 -18.44 13.05 -13.44
C ASN A 61 -18.25 13.15 -14.96
N MET A 62 -17.19 12.54 -15.51
CA MET A 62 -16.92 12.57 -16.96
C MET A 62 -17.77 11.58 -17.75
N PHE A 63 -18.23 10.51 -17.11
CA PHE A 63 -18.99 9.45 -17.75
C PHE A 63 -20.33 9.30 -17.02
N ASP A 64 -21.44 9.30 -17.77
CA ASP A 64 -22.79 9.04 -17.23
C ASP A 64 -22.97 7.53 -16.97
N ILE A 65 -22.26 7.04 -15.95
CA ILE A 65 -22.17 5.62 -15.62
C ILE A 65 -23.31 5.28 -14.65
N GLY A 66 -24.20 4.38 -15.05
CA GLY A 66 -25.24 3.86 -14.15
C GLY A 66 -24.67 3.14 -12.92
N PHE A 67 -25.49 2.98 -11.88
CA PHE A 67 -25.11 2.40 -10.57
C PHE A 67 -24.21 1.14 -10.63
N PRO A 68 -24.50 0.14 -11.50
CA PRO A 68 -23.64 -1.04 -11.62
C PRO A 68 -22.23 -0.73 -12.12
N GLY A 69 -22.09 0.23 -13.04
CA GLY A 69 -20.79 0.62 -13.57
C GLY A 69 -19.95 1.41 -12.55
N ILE A 70 -20.60 2.18 -11.65
CA ILE A 70 -19.92 2.85 -10.53
C ILE A 70 -19.25 1.82 -9.61
N ILE A 71 -19.99 0.75 -9.25
CA ILE A 71 -19.47 -0.33 -8.41
C ILE A 71 -18.28 -1.01 -9.10
N LEU A 72 -18.41 -1.31 -10.39
CA LEU A 72 -17.37 -2.00 -11.16
C LEU A 72 -16.11 -1.13 -11.32
N TYR A 73 -16.29 0.17 -11.56
CA TYR A 73 -15.22 1.16 -11.63
C TYR A 73 -14.48 1.31 -10.30
N GLY A 74 -15.22 1.43 -9.19
CA GLY A 74 -14.64 1.50 -7.85
C GLY A 74 -13.84 0.24 -7.49
N LEU A 75 -14.37 -0.94 -7.84
CA LEU A 75 -13.67 -2.22 -7.64
C LEU A 75 -12.33 -2.27 -8.40
N ILE A 76 -12.31 -1.84 -9.67
CA ILE A 76 -11.08 -1.80 -10.46
C ILE A 76 -10.05 -0.88 -9.82
N PHE A 77 -10.45 0.34 -9.43
CA PHE A 77 -9.56 1.29 -8.77
C PHE A 77 -9.02 0.77 -7.43
N PHE A 78 -9.88 0.12 -6.65
CA PHE A 78 -9.49 -0.50 -5.40
C PHE A 78 -8.44 -1.61 -5.59
N LEU A 79 -8.65 -2.50 -6.57
CA LEU A 79 -7.70 -3.56 -6.90
C LEU A 79 -6.35 -3.02 -7.38
N ILE A 80 -6.36 -1.93 -8.17
CA ILE A 80 -5.14 -1.24 -8.60
C ILE A 80 -4.42 -0.64 -7.40
N GLY A 81 -5.13 0.07 -6.52
CA GLY A 81 -4.57 0.68 -5.31
C GLY A 81 -3.93 -0.36 -4.39
N LEU A 82 -4.63 -1.47 -4.13
CA LEU A 82 -4.09 -2.60 -3.35
C LEU A 82 -2.84 -3.19 -4.00
N SER A 83 -2.82 -3.31 -5.33
CA SER A 83 -1.69 -3.89 -6.05
C SER A 83 -0.45 -2.97 -6.04
N LEU A 84 -0.65 -1.66 -6.02
CA LEU A 84 0.44 -0.69 -6.00
C LEU A 84 0.97 -0.39 -4.60
N SER A 85 0.14 -0.58 -3.56
CA SER A 85 0.48 -0.38 -2.15
C SER A 85 1.85 -0.98 -1.73
N PRO A 86 2.16 -2.27 -1.98
CA PRO A 86 3.39 -2.89 -1.49
C PRO A 86 4.68 -2.30 -2.08
N PHE A 87 4.60 -1.60 -3.21
CA PHE A 87 5.77 -0.94 -3.83
C PHE A 87 6.14 0.39 -3.17
N THR A 88 5.27 0.90 -2.30
CA THR A 88 5.50 2.18 -1.59
C THR A 88 6.05 1.96 -0.17
N PHE A 89 6.18 0.70 0.25
CA PHE A 89 6.65 0.35 1.59
C PHE A 89 8.18 0.47 1.69
N HIS A 90 8.63 1.05 2.78
CA HIS A 90 10.01 1.07 3.23
C HIS A 90 10.04 0.57 4.67
N PHE A 91 11.00 -0.31 4.96
CA PHE A 91 11.17 -0.92 6.26
C PHE A 91 12.31 -0.27 7.04
N THR A 92 12.11 -0.13 8.35
CA THR A 92 13.08 0.34 9.34
C THR A 92 13.08 -0.61 10.55
N ASP A 93 14.08 -0.49 11.40
CA ASP A 93 14.25 -1.25 12.65
C ASP A 93 13.40 -0.71 13.80
N GLU A 94 13.10 0.58 13.78
CA GLU A 94 12.32 1.25 14.82
C GLU A 94 10.88 1.56 14.39
N GLN A 95 9.94 1.42 15.33
CA GLN A 95 8.57 1.87 15.11
C GLN A 95 8.52 3.40 15.20
N GLU A 96 8.73 4.08 14.07
CA GLU A 96 8.63 5.53 14.02
C GLU A 96 7.21 5.97 14.45
N PRO A 97 7.05 7.00 15.28
CA PRO A 97 5.75 7.59 15.53
C PRO A 97 5.26 8.31 14.27
N LEU A 98 3.95 8.25 14.00
CA LEU A 98 3.35 8.92 12.84
C LEU A 98 3.27 10.45 13.01
N PHE A 99 3.39 10.92 14.26
CA PHE A 99 3.25 12.30 14.72
C PHE A 99 4.28 12.59 15.81
#